data_AF-A0A0U2IU69-F1
#
_entry.id   AF-A0A0U2IU69-F1
#
_cell.length_a   1.000
_cell.length_b   1.000
_cell.length_c   1.000
_cell.angle_alpha   90.00
_cell.angle_beta   90.00
_cell.angle_gamma   90.00
#
_symmetry.space_group_name_H-M   'P 1'
#
loop_
_entity.id
_entity.type
_entity.pdbx_description
1 polymer ?
#
loop_
_entity_poly.entity_id
_entity_poly.type
_entity_poly.pdbx_seq_one_letter_code
_entity_poly.pdbx_strand_id
1 'polypeptide(L)'
;MDFDAAKISSKGSYAKLNKSVDFSVEDYRGSNTSWKLVGSLITELKDSATNTTLTDGIIYRDEDGNETPFTKGATVKLSTGKATSSNVLFPIKWGTGDNGIFIKTPPDVKKGNYKGSIEMSLVDAP
;
A
#
# COMPACT_ATOMS: atom_id res chain seq x y z
N MET A 1 -7.79 -4.39 -4.62
CA MET A 1 -6.55 -5.19 -4.64
C MET A 1 -6.82 -6.46 -3.88
N ASP A 2 -6.33 -7.60 -4.37
CA ASP A 2 -6.56 -8.91 -3.76
C ASP A 2 -5.21 -9.49 -3.32
N PHE A 3 -5.21 -10.22 -2.21
CA PHE A 3 -4.01 -10.76 -1.58
C PHE A 3 -4.07 -12.28 -1.52
N ASP A 4 -2.90 -12.92 -1.53
CA ASP A 4 -2.79 -14.35 -1.32
C ASP A 4 -3.29 -14.75 0.07
N ALA A 5 -3.73 -15.99 0.21
CA ALA A 5 -4.07 -16.54 1.51
C ALA A 5 -2.81 -16.62 2.38
N ALA A 6 -2.79 -15.91 3.50
CA ALA A 6 -1.71 -16.00 4.48
C ALA A 6 -1.96 -17.15 5.48
N LYS A 7 -0.94 -17.98 5.70
CA LYS A 7 -0.95 -18.97 6.79
C LYS A 7 -0.42 -18.31 8.05
N ILE A 8 -1.25 -18.27 9.09
CA ILE A 8 -0.85 -17.79 10.42
C ILE A 8 0.29 -18.67 10.92
N SER A 9 1.44 -18.05 11.17
CA SER A 9 2.66 -18.70 11.65
C SER A 9 3.02 -18.19 13.04
N SER A 10 3.79 -18.96 13.82
CA SER A 10 4.25 -18.54 15.15
C SER A 10 5.16 -17.30 15.14
N LYS A 11 5.65 -16.88 13.97
CA LYS A 11 6.46 -15.66 13.78
C LYS A 11 5.69 -14.53 13.09
N GLY A 12 4.39 -14.73 12.81
CA GLY A 12 3.64 -13.89 11.87
C GLY A 12 3.99 -14.20 10.42
N SER A 13 3.29 -13.55 9.49
CA SER A 13 3.46 -13.71 8.06
C SER A 13 3.03 -12.46 7.30
N TYR A 14 3.37 -12.39 6.02
CA TYR A 14 2.90 -11.35 5.11
C TYR A 14 2.09 -11.99 3.99
N ALA A 15 0.92 -11.43 3.70
CA ALA A 15 0.18 -11.72 2.48
C ALA A 15 0.61 -10.75 1.40
N LYS A 16 1.09 -11.29 0.28
CA LYS A 16 1.45 -10.52 -0.91
C LYS A 16 0.21 -10.27 -1.76
N LEU A 17 0.30 -9.30 -2.68
CA LEU A 17 -0.68 -9.17 -3.75
C LEU A 17 -0.72 -10.47 -4.56
N ASN A 18 -1.91 -10.98 -4.86
CA ASN A 18 -2.07 -12.23 -5.62
C ASN A 18 -1.88 -12.04 -7.14
N LYS A 19 -1.79 -10.77 -7.59
CA LYS A 19 -1.55 -10.36 -8.96
C LYS A 19 -0.83 -9.02 -8.96
N SER A 20 -0.03 -8.79 -9.99
CA SER A 20 0.61 -7.50 -10.18
C SER A 20 -0.44 -6.40 -10.34
N VAL A 21 -0.16 -5.25 -9.74
CA VAL A 21 -0.91 -4.02 -9.87
C VAL A 21 -0.03 -3.03 -10.61
N ASP A 22 -0.40 -2.74 -11.85
CA ASP A 22 0.31 -1.81 -12.72
C ASP A 22 -0.61 -0.62 -13.00
N PHE A 23 -0.13 0.57 -12.69
CA PHE A 23 -0.79 1.83 -13.00
C PHE A 23 0.25 2.91 -13.25
N SER A 24 -0.17 4.09 -13.69
CA SER A 24 0.75 5.18 -14.00
C SER A 24 0.20 6.52 -13.53
N VAL A 25 1.13 7.42 -13.20
CA VAL A 25 0.83 8.82 -12.97
C VAL A 25 1.20 9.59 -14.22
N GLU A 26 0.26 10.38 -14.73
CA GLU A 26 0.49 11.32 -15.82
C GLU A 26 0.49 12.74 -15.25
N ASP A 27 1.61 13.46 -15.41
CA ASP A 27 1.75 14.84 -14.95
C ASP A 27 2.12 15.78 -16.10
N TYR A 28 1.15 16.61 -16.50
CA TYR A 28 1.27 17.58 -17.60
C TYR A 28 1.44 19.03 -17.13
N ARG A 29 1.62 19.29 -15.82
CA ARG A 29 1.59 20.64 -15.25
C ARG A 29 2.82 21.51 -15.58
N GLY A 30 3.74 20.98 -16.38
CA GLY A 30 4.92 21.67 -16.90
C GLY A 30 6.22 21.14 -16.31
N SER A 31 7.35 21.65 -16.82
CA SER A 31 8.68 21.28 -16.30
C SER A 31 8.83 21.72 -14.84
N ASN A 32 9.49 20.88 -14.03
CA ASN A 32 9.82 21.11 -12.62
C ASN A 32 8.67 20.99 -11.59
N THR A 33 7.48 20.53 -11.97
CA THR A 33 6.46 20.19 -10.96
C THR A 33 6.76 18.82 -10.36
N SER A 34 6.79 18.75 -9.03
CA SER A 34 6.92 17.49 -8.31
C SER A 34 5.55 17.01 -7.85
N TRP A 35 5.36 15.70 -7.86
CA TRP A 35 4.16 15.04 -7.36
C TRP A 35 4.54 13.95 -6.36
N LYS A 36 3.59 13.65 -5.48
CA LYS A 36 3.68 12.55 -4.54
C LYS A 36 2.38 11.77 -4.55
N LEU A 37 2.49 10.45 -4.71
CA LEU A 37 1.39 9.53 -4.46
C LEU A 37 1.41 9.20 -2.96
N VAL A 38 0.32 9.51 -2.27
CA VAL A 38 0.13 9.13 -0.87
C VAL A 38 -1.01 8.16 -0.73
N GLY A 39 -0.95 7.34 0.30
CA GLY A 39 -2.05 6.49 0.72
C GLY A 39 -2.46 6.79 2.16
N SER A 40 -3.76 6.75 2.42
CA SER A 40 -4.36 6.99 3.73
C SER A 40 -5.26 5.82 4.12
N LEU A 41 -5.21 5.41 5.38
CA LEU A 41 -6.11 4.38 5.89
C LEU A 41 -7.53 4.93 6.02
N ILE A 42 -8.49 4.29 5.35
CA ILE A 42 -9.93 4.61 5.50
C ILE A 42 -10.56 3.68 6.52
N THR A 43 -10.31 2.37 6.41
CA THR A 43 -10.77 1.37 7.37
C THR A 43 -9.68 0.35 7.66
N GLU A 44 -9.50 0.02 8.94
CA GLU A 44 -8.65 -1.08 9.37
C GLU A 44 -9.17 -2.42 8.84
N LEU A 45 -8.27 -3.40 8.76
CA LEU A 45 -8.62 -4.77 8.44
C LEU A 45 -9.51 -5.33 9.54
N LYS A 46 -10.74 -5.69 9.17
CA LYS A 46 -11.73 -6.18 10.12
C LYS A 46 -12.40 -7.44 9.62
N ASP A 47 -12.48 -8.45 10.48
CA ASP A 47 -13.25 -9.66 10.22
C ASP A 47 -14.72 -9.42 10.59
N SER A 48 -15.62 -9.59 9.62
CA SER A 48 -17.05 -9.33 9.81
C SER A 48 -17.74 -10.36 10.71
N ALA A 49 -17.18 -11.56 10.84
CA ALA A 49 -17.78 -12.62 11.64
C ALA A 49 -17.49 -12.46 13.14
N THR A 50 -16.24 -12.16 13.50
CA THR A 50 -15.81 -12.05 14.91
C THR A 50 -15.70 -10.61 15.40
N ASN A 51 -15.86 -9.63 14.52
CA ASN A 51 -15.65 -8.21 14.80
C ASN A 51 -14.19 -7.88 15.22
N THR A 52 -13.25 -8.82 15.01
CA THR A 52 -11.83 -8.65 15.33
C THR A 52 -11.21 -7.68 14.34
N THR A 53 -10.52 -6.67 14.86
CA THR A 53 -9.75 -5.71 14.06
C THR A 53 -8.27 -6.03 14.12
N LEU A 54 -7.60 -5.92 12.99
CA LEU A 54 -6.16 -6.04 12.85
C LEU A 54 -5.57 -4.65 12.61
N THR A 55 -5.10 -4.04 13.70
CA THR A 55 -4.43 -2.74 13.68
C THR A 55 -3.06 -2.84 13.01
N ASP A 56 -2.70 -1.82 12.24
CA ASP A 56 -1.47 -1.75 11.44
C ASP A 56 -1.25 -2.98 10.53
N GLY A 57 -2.35 -3.64 10.14
CA GLY A 57 -2.32 -4.85 9.33
C GLY A 57 -2.07 -4.59 7.84
N ILE A 58 -2.25 -3.37 7.37
CA ILE A 58 -1.90 -2.97 5.99
C ILE A 58 -0.57 -2.22 6.08
N ILE A 59 0.42 -2.66 5.32
CA ILE A 59 1.73 -2.01 5.25
C ILE A 59 2.09 -1.68 3.80
N TYR A 60 2.89 -0.64 3.61
CA TYR A 60 3.64 -0.40 2.39
C TYR A 60 5.10 -0.78 2.64
N ARG A 61 5.72 -1.46 1.68
CA ARG A 61 7.15 -1.74 1.65
C ARG A 61 7.76 -1.06 0.44
N ASP A 62 8.74 -0.18 0.67
CA ASP A 62 9.44 0.53 -0.40
C ASP A 62 10.47 -0.36 -1.11
N GLU A 63 11.15 0.20 -2.12
CA GLU A 63 12.16 -0.50 -2.92
C GLU A 63 13.41 -0.88 -2.12
N ASP A 64 13.68 -0.18 -1.01
CA ASP A 64 14.77 -0.48 -0.07
C ASP A 64 14.37 -1.53 0.99
N GLY A 65 13.11 -1.96 0.98
CA GLY A 65 12.56 -2.95 1.92
C GLY A 65 12.05 -2.35 3.23
N ASN A 66 12.00 -1.02 3.38
CA ASN A 66 11.47 -0.38 4.58
C ASN A 66 9.96 -0.53 4.66
N GLU A 67 9.46 -0.96 5.82
CA GLU A 67 8.03 -1.14 6.07
C GLU A 67 7.44 0.09 6.75
N THR A 68 6.37 0.65 6.18
CA THR A 68 5.57 1.71 6.78
C THR A 68 4.12 1.23 6.93
N PRO A 69 3.58 1.13 8.16
CA PRO A 69 2.19 0.76 8.37
C PRO A 69 1.25 1.89 7.97
N PHE A 70 0.08 1.51 7.47
CA PHE A 70 -1.04 2.43 7.31
C PHE A 70 -1.75 2.57 8.65
N THR A 71 -1.45 3.64 9.37
CA THR A 71 -2.09 3.98 10.65
C THR A 71 -3.13 5.08 10.46
N LYS A 72 -4.21 5.03 11.25
CA LYS A 72 -5.30 6.02 11.16
C LYS A 72 -4.80 7.44 11.41
N GLY A 73 -5.15 8.37 10.53
CA GLY A 73 -4.76 9.78 10.63
C GLY A 73 -3.36 10.11 10.08
N ALA A 74 -2.64 9.11 9.56
CA ALA A 74 -1.36 9.30 8.88
C ALA A 74 -1.48 9.07 7.36
N THR A 75 -0.57 9.68 6.61
CA THR A 75 -0.40 9.43 5.17
C THR A 75 0.92 8.69 4.94
N VAL A 76 0.90 7.70 4.07
CA VAL A 76 2.08 6.92 3.66
C VAL A 76 2.50 7.39 2.29
N LYS A 77 3.78 7.71 2.11
CA LYS A 77 4.36 8.06 0.80
C LYS A 77 4.58 6.77 0.01
N LEU A 78 3.88 6.62 -1.13
CA LEU A 78 3.92 5.42 -1.95
C LEU A 78 4.79 5.58 -3.21
N SER A 79 4.88 6.80 -3.72
CA SER A 79 5.75 7.13 -4.86
C SER A 79 5.92 8.64 -4.98
N THR A 80 6.96 9.07 -5.68
CA THR A 80 7.22 10.46 -6.03
C THR A 80 7.75 10.54 -7.43
N GLY A 81 7.49 11.64 -8.11
CA GLY A 81 8.11 11.92 -9.39
C GLY A 81 8.15 13.42 -9.66
N LYS A 82 8.84 13.76 -10.75
CA LYS A 82 9.04 15.14 -11.17
C LYS A 82 8.90 15.22 -12.68
N ALA A 83 7.89 15.96 -13.14
CA ALA A 83 7.63 16.14 -14.55
C ALA A 83 8.75 16.97 -15.21
N THR A 84 9.11 16.57 -16.44
CA THR A 84 10.02 17.32 -17.31
C THR A 84 9.36 17.49 -18.68
N SER A 85 9.95 18.32 -19.53
CA SER A 85 9.45 18.53 -20.90
C SER A 85 9.41 17.26 -21.76
N SER A 86 10.19 16.23 -21.42
CA SER A 86 10.26 14.96 -22.13
C SER A 86 9.76 13.75 -21.32
N ASN A 87 9.39 13.94 -20.05
CA ASN A 87 8.92 12.86 -19.19
C ASN A 87 7.73 13.30 -18.35
N VAL A 88 6.56 12.78 -18.72
CA VAL A 88 5.27 13.08 -18.10
C VAL A 88 4.57 11.82 -17.58
N LEU A 89 5.07 10.63 -17.92
CA LEU A 89 4.46 9.34 -17.59
C LEU A 89 5.34 8.57 -16.62
N PHE A 90 4.79 8.28 -15.44
CA PHE A 90 5.50 7.61 -14.35
C PHE A 90 4.82 6.28 -14.03
N PRO A 91 5.33 5.15 -14.53
CA PRO A 91 4.75 3.85 -14.23
C PRO A 91 5.02 3.45 -12.77
N ILE A 92 3.99 2.95 -12.11
CA ILE A 92 4.03 2.38 -10.77
C ILE A 92 3.64 0.91 -10.90
N LYS A 93 4.58 0.03 -10.54
CA LYS A 93 4.42 -1.42 -10.66
C LYS A 93 4.60 -2.04 -9.29
N TRP A 94 3.51 -2.56 -8.74
CA TRP A 94 3.55 -3.39 -7.54
C TRP A 94 3.34 -4.83 -7.99
N GLY A 95 4.45 -5.54 -8.13
CA GLY A 95 4.43 -6.96 -8.51
C GLY A 95 4.09 -7.87 -7.32
N THR A 96 4.20 -9.17 -7.57
CA THR A 96 4.22 -10.21 -6.53
C THR A 96 5.57 -10.29 -5.78
N GLY A 97 6.46 -9.32 -6.01
CA GLY A 97 7.80 -9.20 -5.44
C GLY A 97 7.79 -8.82 -3.96
N ASP A 98 8.84 -8.14 -3.51
CA ASP A 98 9.02 -7.70 -2.13
C ASP A 98 8.89 -6.18 -1.97
N ASN A 99 8.07 -5.53 -2.81
CA ASN A 99 7.74 -4.11 -2.72
C ASN A 99 6.23 -3.87 -3.03
N GLY A 100 5.67 -2.78 -2.52
CA GLY A 100 4.25 -2.45 -2.67
C GLY A 100 3.44 -2.66 -1.39
N ILE A 101 2.17 -3.02 -1.53
CA ILE A 101 1.24 -3.17 -0.39
C ILE A 101 1.23 -4.63 0.07
N PHE A 102 1.26 -4.85 1.39
CA PHE A 102 1.17 -6.17 2.01
C PHE A 102 0.17 -6.18 3.16
N ILE A 103 -0.36 -7.36 3.46
CA ILE A 103 -1.13 -7.62 4.68
C ILE A 103 -0.23 -8.29 5.71
N LYS A 104 0.11 -7.58 6.78
CA LYS A 104 0.89 -8.11 7.91
C LYS A 104 -0.02 -8.89 8.85
N THR A 105 0.27 -10.18 9.00
CA THR A 105 -0.52 -11.14 9.79
C THR A 105 0.28 -11.50 11.04
N PRO A 106 -0.03 -10.97 12.22
CA PRO A 106 0.70 -11.29 13.45
C PRO A 106 0.36 -12.71 13.94
N PRO A 107 1.20 -13.32 14.78
CA PRO A 107 1.06 -14.73 15.18
C PRO A 107 -0.20 -15.03 16.03
N ASP A 108 -0.76 -14.02 16.67
CA ASP A 108 -1.94 -14.08 17.55
C ASP A 108 -3.26 -13.77 16.84
N VAL A 109 -3.21 -13.45 15.54
CA VAL A 109 -4.42 -13.16 14.77
C VAL A 109 -5.32 -14.39 14.69
N LYS A 110 -6.64 -14.15 14.66
CA LYS A 110 -7.62 -15.22 14.49
C LYS A 110 -7.79 -15.55 13.00
N LYS A 111 -8.13 -16.80 12.70
CA LYS A 111 -8.57 -17.17 11.35
C LYS A 111 -9.89 -16.45 11.05
N GLY A 112 -9.96 -15.74 9.92
CA GLY A 112 -11.14 -14.99 9.50
C GLY A 112 -10.97 -14.35 8.13
N ASN A 113 -12.02 -13.67 7.67
CA ASN A 113 -12.03 -12.96 6.40
C ASN A 113 -11.92 -11.45 6.67
N TYR A 114 -10.70 -10.95 6.71
CA TYR A 114 -10.41 -9.55 6.99
C TYR A 114 -10.59 -8.69 5.75
N LYS A 115 -11.30 -7.57 5.89
CA LYS A 115 -11.45 -6.55 4.84
C LYS A 115 -11.15 -5.17 5.40
N GLY A 116 -10.54 -4.32 4.59
CA GLY A 116 -10.19 -2.95 4.92
C GLY A 116 -9.97 -2.15 3.64
N SER A 117 -9.75 -0.86 3.80
CA SER A 117 -9.64 0.07 2.67
C SER A 117 -8.57 1.10 2.93
N ILE A 118 -7.76 1.35 1.90
CA ILE A 118 -6.90 2.52 1.79
C ILE A 118 -7.42 3.39 0.65
N GLU A 119 -7.27 4.70 0.78
CA GLU A 119 -7.45 5.65 -0.30
C GLU A 119 -6.09 6.10 -0.78
N MET A 120 -5.92 6.22 -2.10
CA MET A 120 -4.69 6.75 -2.69
C MET A 120 -5.02 8.07 -3.38
N SER A 121 -4.18 9.08 -3.16
CA SER A 121 -4.35 10.40 -3.74
C SER A 121 -3.02 10.95 -4.24
N LEU A 122 -3.11 11.71 -5.34
CA LEU A 122 -2.00 12.50 -5.85
C LEU A 122 -2.01 13.86 -5.18
N VAL A 123 -0.86 14.27 -4.65
CA VAL A 123 -0.67 15.58 -4.04
C VAL A 123 0.56 16.27 -4.62
N ASP A 124 0.54 17.60 -4.56
CA ASP A 124 1.69 18.43 -4.92
C ASP A 124 2.83 18.20 -3.95
N ALA A 125 4.05 18.09 -4.48
CA ALA A 125 5.25 18.06 -3.68
C ALA A 125 6.06 19.35 -3.97
N PRO A 126 6.59 20.02 -2.92
CA PRO A 126 7.52 21.13 -3.11
C PRO A 126 8.85 20.68 -3.75
#